data_AF-M2V1Q3-F1
#
_entry.id   AF-M2V1Q3-F1
#
_cell.length_a   1.000
_cell.length_b   1.000
_cell.length_c   1.000
_cell.angle_alpha   90.00
_cell.angle_beta   90.00
_cell.angle_gamma   90.00
#
_symmetry.space_group_name_H-M   'P 1'
#
loop_
_entity.id
_entity.type
_entity.pdbx_description
1 polymer ?
#
loop_
_entity_poly.entity_id
_entity_poly.type
_entity_poly.pdbx_seq_one_letter_code
_entity_poly.pdbx_strand_id
1 'polypeptide(L)'
;MAERTKYSPLGEEDENDTEKVSLEAYEELVRRLRRLCILCIALMASCVTLGLFLVTNLKPEVSHPLPLSPSLLGEDPTGFVPKEIGGPVEYTTIDENDPYFIKLDTFETLEKVKWMVDRLRMISKCKYTTYMGYDGKMHKLGTCDWDHSNREMYGLRGLHQMHCVEVLLEAYGYRHHGQNSVWEPPHVAHCLNSLREAVSCFADASVVSFLPDNDHIGDGQQFRCRNFSALRQWADESFP
;
A
#
# COMPACT_ATOMS: atom_id res chain seq x y z
N MET A 1 22.16 80.22 -91.65
CA MET A 1 21.21 79.09 -91.49
C MET A 1 22.01 77.81 -91.65
N ALA A 2 22.12 76.88 -90.71
CA ALA A 2 21.61 76.79 -89.35
C ALA A 2 22.54 75.87 -88.54
N GLU A 3 22.48 76.06 -87.23
CA GLU A 3 23.37 75.62 -86.16
C GLU A 3 23.37 74.10 -85.93
N ARG A 4 24.54 73.54 -85.60
CA ARG A 4 24.71 72.15 -85.18
C ARG A 4 24.57 72.09 -83.65
N THR A 5 23.39 71.73 -83.15
CA THR A 5 23.17 71.39 -81.74
C THR A 5 23.23 69.88 -81.54
N LYS A 6 24.08 69.48 -80.59
CA LYS A 6 24.37 68.11 -80.18
C LYS A 6 23.37 67.72 -79.09
N TYR A 7 22.54 66.70 -79.33
CA TYR A 7 21.76 66.03 -78.29
C TYR A 7 22.15 64.54 -78.25
N SER A 8 22.64 64.09 -77.10
CA SER A 8 22.76 62.68 -76.73
C SER A 8 21.62 62.33 -75.79
N PRO A 9 20.87 61.24 -76.01
CA PRO A 9 20.12 60.58 -74.96
C PRO A 9 21.01 59.53 -74.28
N LEU A 10 20.85 59.47 -72.95
CA LEU A 10 21.53 58.57 -72.03
C LEU A 10 21.15 57.10 -72.28
N GLY A 11 22.04 56.21 -71.84
CA GLY A 11 21.96 54.76 -72.05
C GLY A 11 20.73 54.09 -71.45
N GLU A 12 20.27 53.07 -72.16
CA GLU A 12 19.46 51.98 -71.63
C GLU A 12 20.42 50.98 -70.96
N GLU A 13 20.59 51.09 -69.65
CA GLU A 13 21.19 50.03 -68.83
C GLU A 13 20.10 49.05 -68.39
N ASP A 14 20.26 47.79 -68.81
CA ASP A 14 19.83 46.52 -68.22
C ASP A 14 18.67 46.51 -67.19
N GLU A 15 17.42 46.46 -67.68
CA GLU A 15 16.27 46.05 -66.85
C GLU A 15 16.23 44.51 -66.60
N ASN A 16 16.87 43.70 -67.45
CA ASN A 16 16.73 42.23 -67.43
C ASN A 16 17.59 41.53 -66.36
N ASP A 17 18.77 42.05 -66.05
CA ASP A 17 19.64 41.47 -65.00
C ASP A 17 19.15 41.81 -63.59
N THR A 18 18.52 42.97 -63.41
CA THR A 18 18.02 43.44 -62.11
C THR A 18 16.83 42.60 -61.62
N GLU A 19 15.94 42.19 -62.52
CA GLU A 19 14.76 41.37 -62.19
C GLU A 19 15.15 39.91 -61.89
N LYS A 20 16.10 39.34 -62.63
CA LYS A 20 16.64 37.99 -62.38
C LYS A 20 17.36 37.86 -61.04
N VAL A 21 18.20 38.84 -60.70
CA VAL A 21 18.90 38.89 -59.40
C VAL A 21 17.90 38.99 -58.24
N SER A 22 16.76 39.66 -58.44
CA SER A 22 15.70 39.75 -57.43
C SER A 22 14.96 38.42 -57.21
N LEU A 23 14.76 37.64 -58.27
CA LEU A 23 14.05 36.35 -58.23
C LEU A 23 14.89 35.27 -57.56
N GLU A 24 16.18 35.19 -57.90
CA GLU A 24 17.12 34.23 -57.28
C GLU A 24 17.32 34.51 -55.78
N ALA A 25 17.39 35.79 -55.41
CA ALA A 25 17.45 36.21 -54.01
C ALA A 25 16.17 35.85 -53.24
N TYR A 26 15.00 36.00 -53.88
CA TYR A 26 13.71 35.61 -53.31
C TYR A 26 13.60 34.09 -53.12
N GLU A 27 14.02 33.29 -54.10
CA GLU A 27 14.02 31.82 -53.99
C GLU A 27 14.97 31.31 -52.89
N GLU A 28 16.13 31.95 -52.70
CA GLU A 28 17.05 31.61 -51.62
C GLU A 28 16.46 31.99 -50.24
N LEU A 29 15.76 33.12 -50.14
CA LEU A 29 15.04 33.52 -48.93
C LEU A 29 13.92 32.52 -48.58
N VAL A 30 13.11 32.12 -49.56
CA VAL A 30 12.04 31.11 -49.38
C VAL A 30 12.64 29.76 -48.95
N ARG A 31 13.77 29.35 -49.55
CA ARG A 31 14.50 28.12 -49.15
C ARG A 31 15.03 28.21 -47.71
N ARG A 32 15.52 29.36 -47.27
CA ARG A 32 15.97 29.58 -45.88
C ARG A 32 14.80 29.55 -44.90
N LEU A 33 13.71 30.25 -45.21
CA LEU A 33 12.49 30.23 -44.39
C LEU A 33 11.91 28.82 -44.28
N ARG A 34 11.87 28.05 -45.38
CA ARG A 34 11.41 26.66 -45.36
C ARG A 34 12.30 25.77 -44.49
N ARG A 35 13.63 25.94 -44.57
CA ARG A 35 14.58 25.22 -43.70
C ARG A 35 14.37 25.57 -42.23
N LEU A 36 14.19 26.85 -41.91
CA LEU A 36 13.88 27.31 -40.55
C LEU A 36 12.55 26.75 -40.03
N CYS A 37 11.49 26.78 -40.84
CA CYS A 37 10.20 26.18 -40.47
C CYS A 37 10.32 24.68 -40.19
N ILE A 38 11.06 23.94 -41.02
CA ILE A 38 11.29 22.50 -40.81
C ILE A 38 12.05 22.25 -39.50
N LEU A 39 13.09 23.03 -39.21
CA LEU A 39 13.85 22.93 -37.97
C LEU A 39 12.99 23.24 -36.74
N CYS A 40 12.15 24.27 -36.80
CA CYS A 40 11.20 24.61 -35.74
C CYS A 40 10.19 23.48 -35.49
N ILE A 41 9.64 22.89 -36.55
CA ILE A 41 8.69 21.76 -36.45
C ILE A 41 9.37 20.54 -35.82
N ALA A 42 10.61 20.23 -36.23
CA ALA A 42 11.37 19.11 -35.68
C ALA A 42 11.68 19.30 -34.18
N LEU A 43 12.06 20.52 -33.78
CA LEU A 43 12.27 20.89 -32.37
C LEU A 43 10.99 20.72 -31.55
N MET A 44 9.87 21.25 -32.04
CA MET A 44 8.58 21.10 -31.36
C MET A 44 8.18 19.63 -31.20
N ALA A 45 8.35 18.81 -32.25
CA ALA A 45 8.09 17.38 -32.18
C ALA A 45 9.00 16.69 -31.13
N SER A 46 10.28 17.04 -31.07
CA SER A 46 11.21 16.50 -30.08
C SER A 46 10.87 16.89 -28.63
N CYS A 47 10.39 18.11 -28.41
CA CYS A 47 9.94 18.54 -27.09
C CYS A 47 8.67 17.79 -26.65
N VAL A 48 7.74 17.55 -27.57
CA VAL A 48 6.51 16.79 -27.29
C VAL A 48 6.82 15.34 -26.97
N THR A 49 7.72 14.68 -27.72
CA THR A 49 8.10 13.29 -27.43
C THR A 49 8.83 13.16 -26.10
N LEU A 50 9.72 14.11 -25.77
CA LEU A 50 10.37 14.16 -24.47
C LEU A 50 9.37 14.40 -23.34
N GLY A 51 8.42 15.32 -23.53
CA GLY A 51 7.34 15.57 -22.57
C GLY A 51 6.48 14.33 -22.33
N LEU A 52 6.08 13.62 -23.38
CA LEU A 52 5.33 12.36 -23.28
C LEU A 52 6.14 11.28 -22.57
N PHE A 53 7.43 11.14 -22.89
CA PHE A 53 8.32 10.19 -22.22
C PHE A 53 8.48 10.51 -20.73
N LEU A 54 8.62 11.78 -20.36
CA LEU A 54 8.67 12.20 -18.96
C LEU A 54 7.35 11.90 -18.25
N VAL A 55 6.20 12.20 -18.86
CA VAL A 55 4.88 11.91 -18.26
C VAL A 55 4.63 10.41 -18.09
N THR A 56 5.06 9.57 -19.03
CA THR A 56 4.88 8.10 -18.92
C THR A 56 5.86 7.45 -17.95
N ASN A 57 7.04 8.05 -17.74
CA ASN A 57 8.06 7.53 -16.82
C ASN A 57 8.04 8.18 -15.44
N LEU A 58 7.33 9.30 -15.27
CA LEU A 58 6.91 9.81 -13.98
C LEU A 58 5.88 8.83 -13.42
N LYS A 59 6.36 7.77 -12.75
CA LYS A 59 5.52 7.02 -11.83
C LYS A 59 4.99 8.05 -10.82
N PRO A 60 3.67 8.21 -10.65
CA PRO A 60 3.18 8.96 -9.52
C PRO A 60 3.70 8.23 -8.30
N GLU A 61 4.70 8.82 -7.64
CA GLU A 61 5.04 8.44 -6.28
C GLU A 61 3.76 8.75 -5.51
N VAL A 62 3.05 7.68 -5.13
CA VAL A 62 1.88 7.79 -4.27
C VAL A 62 2.43 8.24 -2.93
N SER A 63 2.64 9.55 -2.80
CA SER A 63 2.90 10.21 -1.54
C SER A 63 1.60 10.09 -0.76
N HIS A 64 1.49 9.03 0.02
CA HIS A 64 0.49 8.92 1.06
C HIS A 64 0.68 10.14 1.96
N PRO A 65 -0.31 11.05 2.07
CA PRO A 65 -0.18 12.20 2.96
C PRO A 65 0.10 11.66 4.35
N LEU A 66 1.26 12.05 4.91
CA LEU A 66 1.65 11.71 6.26
C LEU A 66 0.50 12.16 7.18
N PRO A 67 -0.16 11.26 7.92
CA PRO A 67 -1.30 11.66 8.72
C PRO A 67 -0.84 12.69 9.76
N LEU A 68 -1.54 13.82 9.82
CA LEU A 68 -1.31 14.96 10.73
C LEU A 68 -1.35 14.58 12.23
N SER A 69 -1.78 13.37 12.57
CA SER A 69 -1.68 12.76 13.90
C SER A 69 -1.07 11.36 13.74
N PRO A 70 -0.14 10.94 14.62
CA PRO A 70 0.31 9.54 14.63
C PRO A 70 -0.93 8.65 14.82
N SER A 71 -1.10 7.67 13.94
CA SER A 71 -2.18 6.68 14.05
C SER A 71 -2.13 6.00 15.41
N LEU A 72 -3.29 5.73 16.01
CA LEU A 72 -3.36 4.94 17.24
C LEU A 72 -2.82 3.52 16.99
N LEU A 73 -2.34 2.89 18.06
CA LEU A 73 -1.94 1.48 18.00
C LEU A 73 -3.19 0.65 17.66
N GLY A 74 -3.11 -0.22 16.65
CA GLY A 74 -4.23 -1.04 16.19
C GLY A 74 -4.95 -0.47 14.97
N GLU A 75 -4.76 0.81 14.64
CA GLU A 75 -5.22 1.36 13.36
C GLU A 75 -4.44 0.76 12.19
N ASP A 76 -5.13 0.57 11.07
CA ASP A 76 -4.49 0.20 9.81
C ASP A 76 -3.66 1.38 9.27
N PRO A 77 -2.32 1.25 9.20
CA PRO A 77 -1.46 2.33 8.73
C PRO A 77 -1.58 2.61 7.23
N THR A 78 -2.16 1.68 6.47
CA THR A 78 -2.29 1.76 5.02
C THR A 78 -3.58 2.42 4.59
N GLY A 79 -4.55 2.54 5.49
CA GLY A 79 -5.88 3.09 5.22
C GLY A 79 -6.81 2.15 4.45
N PHE A 80 -6.49 0.86 4.37
CA PHE A 80 -7.38 -0.17 3.84
C PHE A 80 -8.63 -0.35 4.74
N VAL A 81 -8.45 -0.33 6.06
CA VAL A 81 -9.55 -0.19 7.03
C VAL A 81 -9.74 1.32 7.33
N PRO A 82 -10.94 1.89 7.12
CA PRO A 82 -11.22 3.29 7.46
C PRO A 82 -10.97 3.55 8.95
N LYS A 83 -10.42 4.72 9.29
CA LYS A 83 -9.99 5.05 10.66
C LYS A 83 -11.14 5.11 11.67
N GLU A 84 -12.35 5.30 11.18
CA GLU A 84 -13.56 5.35 12.00
C GLU A 84 -13.96 3.95 12.49
N ILE A 85 -13.47 2.88 11.85
CA ILE A 85 -13.75 1.51 12.23
C ILE A 85 -12.83 1.10 13.38
N GLY A 86 -13.42 0.65 14.49
CA GLY A 86 -12.70 0.29 15.72
C GLY A 86 -12.48 1.47 16.67
N GLY A 87 -12.94 2.68 16.31
CA GLY A 87 -12.97 3.84 17.20
C GLY A 87 -14.41 4.26 17.58
N PRO A 88 -14.55 5.27 18.46
CA PRO A 88 -13.49 5.88 19.27
C PRO A 88 -12.94 4.91 20.33
N VAL A 89 -11.73 5.19 20.84
CA VAL A 89 -11.16 4.40 21.95
C VAL A 89 -11.88 4.77 23.24
N GLU A 90 -12.52 3.80 23.85
CA GLU A 90 -13.28 3.94 25.09
C GLU A 90 -12.86 2.88 26.10
N TYR A 91 -13.10 3.15 27.38
CA TYR A 91 -12.95 2.11 28.41
C TYR A 91 -14.04 1.07 28.21
N THR A 92 -13.63 -0.12 27.79
CA THR A 92 -14.52 -1.24 27.51
C THR A 92 -14.25 -2.36 28.50
N THR A 93 -15.29 -2.83 29.17
CA THR A 93 -15.25 -4.07 29.93
C THR A 93 -15.62 -5.21 29.02
N ILE A 94 -14.76 -6.23 28.95
CA ILE A 94 -15.07 -7.45 28.21
C ILE A 94 -15.26 -8.58 29.22
N ASP A 95 -16.52 -8.84 29.56
CA ASP A 95 -16.90 -9.76 30.63
C ASP A 95 -17.44 -11.10 30.11
N GLU A 96 -17.97 -11.92 31.01
CA GLU A 96 -18.51 -13.25 30.71
C GLU A 96 -19.71 -13.26 29.75
N ASN A 97 -20.36 -12.11 29.52
CA ASN A 97 -21.44 -11.98 28.53
C ASN A 97 -20.89 -11.78 27.11
N ASP A 98 -19.59 -11.53 26.97
CA ASP A 98 -18.97 -11.39 25.66
C ASP A 98 -19.16 -12.66 24.82
N PRO A 99 -19.54 -12.53 23.54
CA PRO A 99 -19.81 -13.70 22.72
C PRO A 99 -18.59 -14.62 22.54
N TYR A 100 -17.37 -14.13 22.74
CA TYR A 100 -16.13 -14.87 22.58
C TYR A 100 -15.51 -15.29 23.92
N PHE A 101 -16.21 -15.08 25.05
CA PHE A 101 -15.74 -15.52 26.36
C PHE A 101 -15.61 -17.05 26.44
N ILE A 102 -14.44 -17.52 26.87
CA ILE A 102 -14.13 -18.93 27.08
C ILE A 102 -14.55 -19.29 28.50
N LYS A 103 -15.58 -20.13 28.63
CA LYS A 103 -16.08 -20.53 29.95
C LYS A 103 -15.03 -21.38 30.69
N LEU A 104 -14.99 -21.28 32.01
CA LEU A 104 -14.02 -22.01 32.83
C LEU A 104 -14.22 -23.54 32.77
N ASP A 105 -15.43 -23.98 32.43
CA ASP A 105 -15.80 -25.38 32.24
C ASP A 105 -15.63 -25.87 30.79
N THR A 106 -15.10 -25.03 29.87
CA THR A 106 -14.94 -25.36 28.44
C THR A 106 -14.18 -26.66 28.22
N PHE A 107 -13.24 -27.00 29.10
CA PHE A 107 -12.38 -28.17 28.96
C PHE A 107 -12.89 -29.43 29.68
N GLU A 108 -14.06 -29.39 30.31
CA GLU A 108 -14.61 -30.57 31.00
C GLU A 108 -14.99 -31.70 30.03
N THR A 109 -15.45 -31.36 28.82
CA THR A 109 -15.81 -32.33 27.80
C THR A 109 -15.32 -31.92 26.42
N LEU A 110 -15.00 -32.90 25.58
CA LEU A 110 -14.59 -32.66 24.21
C LEU A 110 -15.67 -31.95 23.38
N GLU A 111 -16.95 -32.15 23.73
CA GLU A 111 -18.08 -31.45 23.11
C GLU A 111 -18.06 -29.95 23.41
N LYS A 112 -17.80 -29.56 24.67
CA LYS A 112 -17.66 -28.15 25.06
C LYS A 112 -16.46 -27.48 24.37
N VAL A 113 -15.34 -28.19 24.23
CA VAL A 113 -14.16 -27.73 23.48
C VAL A 113 -14.54 -27.45 22.03
N LYS A 114 -15.12 -28.43 21.33
CA LYS A 114 -15.52 -28.29 19.92
C LYS A 114 -16.52 -27.15 19.71
N TRP A 115 -17.51 -27.03 20.59
CA TRP A 115 -18.48 -25.94 20.56
C TRP A 115 -17.79 -24.56 20.68
N MET A 116 -16.81 -24.44 21.58
CA MET A 116 -16.08 -23.19 21.76
C MET A 116 -15.18 -22.87 20.55
N VAL A 117 -14.50 -23.88 19.99
CA VAL A 117 -13.70 -23.74 18.76
C VAL A 117 -14.57 -23.22 17.61
N ASP A 118 -15.70 -23.87 17.35
CA ASP A 118 -16.62 -23.45 16.28
C ASP A 118 -17.16 -22.03 16.49
N ARG A 119 -17.31 -21.59 17.74
CA ARG A 119 -17.77 -20.24 18.10
C ARG A 119 -16.67 -19.18 17.95
N LEU A 120 -15.41 -19.52 18.16
CA LEU A 120 -14.27 -18.60 17.97
C LEU A 120 -13.78 -18.54 16.52
N ARG A 121 -14.18 -19.49 15.68
CA ARG A 121 -13.74 -19.57 14.30
C ARG A 121 -14.11 -18.30 13.50
N MET A 122 -13.08 -17.60 13.03
CA MET A 122 -13.22 -16.39 12.22
C MET A 122 -12.70 -16.60 10.79
N ILE A 123 -13.53 -16.30 9.79
CA ILE A 123 -13.17 -16.42 8.36
C ILE A 123 -12.75 -15.04 7.82
N SER A 124 -11.58 -14.99 7.20
CA SER A 124 -11.02 -13.79 6.55
C SER A 124 -11.39 -13.71 5.05
N LYS A 125 -11.47 -12.50 4.45
CA LYS A 125 -11.84 -12.25 3.04
C LYS A 125 -10.81 -11.38 2.31
N CYS A 126 -10.58 -11.60 1.01
CA CYS A 126 -9.64 -10.81 0.18
C CYS A 126 -10.18 -9.59 -0.61
N LYS A 127 -9.33 -8.56 -0.72
CA LYS A 127 -9.13 -7.49 -1.74
C LYS A 127 -7.66 -6.95 -1.87
N TYR A 128 -7.21 -6.55 -3.05
CA TYR A 128 -5.90 -5.91 -3.24
C TYR A 128 -5.56 -4.80 -2.23
N THR A 129 -4.37 -4.87 -1.61
CA THR A 129 -3.87 -3.85 -0.67
C THR A 129 -2.34 -3.87 -0.58
N THR A 130 -1.76 -3.22 0.43
CA THR A 130 -0.33 -3.06 0.68
C THR A 130 0.02 -3.46 2.11
N TYR A 131 1.29 -3.76 2.36
CA TYR A 131 1.80 -4.08 3.70
C TYR A 131 3.21 -3.52 3.89
N MET A 132 3.65 -3.39 5.15
CA MET A 132 5.02 -2.99 5.49
C MET A 132 5.90 -4.24 5.67
N GLY A 133 6.94 -4.37 4.85
CA GLY A 133 7.90 -5.48 4.93
C GLY A 133 9.00 -5.22 5.98
N TYR A 134 9.76 -6.26 6.34
CA TYR A 134 10.89 -6.15 7.28
C TYR A 134 12.02 -5.23 6.79
N ASP A 135 12.08 -4.93 5.50
CA ASP A 135 12.98 -3.93 4.92
C ASP A 135 12.55 -2.47 5.17
N GLY A 136 11.43 -2.27 5.87
CA GLY A 136 10.86 -0.95 6.17
C GLY A 136 10.23 -0.27 4.95
N LYS A 137 9.93 -1.02 3.88
CA LYS A 137 9.27 -0.50 2.68
C LYS A 137 7.85 -1.03 2.54
N MET A 138 7.01 -0.23 1.89
CA MET A 138 5.66 -0.63 1.51
C MET A 138 5.72 -1.53 0.27
N HIS A 139 5.12 -2.70 0.39
CA HIS A 139 5.01 -3.69 -0.69
C HIS A 139 3.54 -3.89 -1.07
N LYS A 140 3.30 -4.22 -2.34
CA LYS A 140 1.97 -4.66 -2.76
C LYS A 140 1.71 -6.06 -2.23
N LEU A 141 0.54 -6.25 -1.64
CA LEU A 141 0.07 -7.55 -1.22
C LEU A 141 -0.64 -8.21 -2.41
N GLY A 142 -0.01 -9.25 -2.94
CA GLY A 142 -0.63 -10.11 -3.96
C GLY A 142 -1.81 -10.91 -3.39
N THR A 143 -2.68 -11.40 -4.25
CA THR A 143 -3.78 -12.29 -3.87
C THR A 143 -3.22 -13.62 -3.37
N CYS A 144 -3.83 -14.19 -2.34
CA CYS A 144 -3.45 -15.51 -1.85
C CYS A 144 -4.22 -16.56 -2.63
N ASP A 145 -3.54 -17.33 -3.49
CA ASP A 145 -4.10 -18.51 -4.14
C ASP A 145 -3.77 -19.74 -3.28
N TRP A 146 -4.73 -20.21 -2.48
CA TRP A 146 -4.51 -21.34 -1.56
C TRP A 146 -4.92 -22.69 -2.16
N ASP A 147 -5.55 -22.74 -3.35
CA ASP A 147 -6.17 -23.99 -3.85
C ASP A 147 -6.52 -24.02 -5.36
N HIS A 148 -6.07 -23.09 -6.21
CA HIS A 148 -6.57 -23.00 -7.61
C HIS A 148 -8.11 -22.93 -7.73
N SER A 149 -8.83 -22.71 -6.62
CA SER A 149 -10.28 -22.65 -6.55
C SER A 149 -10.80 -21.22 -6.74
N ASN A 150 -9.95 -20.31 -7.23
CA ASN A 150 -10.26 -18.89 -7.45
C ASN A 150 -10.86 -18.22 -6.20
N ARG A 151 -10.37 -18.57 -5.01
CA ARG A 151 -10.80 -17.95 -3.75
C ARG A 151 -9.60 -17.39 -3.00
N GLU A 152 -9.54 -16.07 -3.00
CA GLU A 152 -8.43 -15.27 -2.51
C GLU A 152 -8.56 -15.07 -0.97
N MET A 153 -7.52 -15.43 -0.18
CA MET A 153 -7.34 -15.30 1.31
C MET A 153 -6.38 -14.26 1.96
N TYR A 154 -6.79 -13.11 2.51
CA TYR A 154 -5.99 -12.38 3.53
C TYR A 154 -6.91 -11.93 4.66
N GLY A 155 -6.34 -11.72 5.84
CA GLY A 155 -7.07 -11.40 7.06
C GLY A 155 -6.75 -10.03 7.62
N LEU A 156 -7.65 -9.57 8.49
CA LEU A 156 -7.27 -8.56 9.46
C LEU A 156 -6.45 -9.24 10.54
N ARG A 157 -5.39 -8.58 10.98
CA ARG A 157 -4.45 -9.12 11.95
C ARG A 157 -5.14 -9.51 13.26
N GLY A 158 -6.09 -8.71 13.73
CA GLY A 158 -6.90 -9.03 14.92
C GLY A 158 -7.71 -10.33 14.76
N LEU A 159 -8.27 -10.58 13.57
CA LEU A 159 -8.98 -11.84 13.29
C LEU A 159 -8.03 -13.04 13.25
N HIS A 160 -6.82 -12.85 12.68
CA HIS A 160 -5.80 -13.90 12.70
C HIS A 160 -5.30 -14.19 14.13
N GLN A 161 -5.14 -13.16 14.97
CA GLN A 161 -4.80 -13.33 16.38
C GLN A 161 -5.90 -14.08 17.14
N MET A 162 -7.18 -13.79 16.89
CA MET A 162 -8.30 -14.55 17.45
C MET A 162 -8.27 -16.02 17.02
N HIS A 163 -7.97 -16.29 15.75
CA HIS A 163 -7.78 -17.65 15.25
C HIS A 163 -6.62 -18.37 15.98
N CYS A 164 -5.52 -17.68 16.29
CA CYS A 164 -4.46 -18.28 17.10
C CYS A 164 -4.94 -18.65 18.52
N VAL A 165 -5.81 -17.84 19.13
CA VAL A 165 -6.44 -18.18 20.42
C VAL A 165 -7.34 -19.41 20.28
N GLU A 166 -8.14 -19.51 19.21
CA GLU A 166 -8.93 -20.71 18.87
C GLU A 166 -8.05 -21.96 18.75
N VAL A 167 -6.95 -21.90 17.99
CA VAL A 167 -6.02 -23.02 17.78
C VAL A 167 -5.37 -23.47 19.09
N LEU A 168 -4.98 -22.52 19.96
CA LEU A 168 -4.42 -22.84 21.27
C LEU A 168 -5.46 -23.50 22.19
N LEU A 169 -6.70 -23.02 22.15
CA LEU A 169 -7.82 -23.61 22.89
C LEU A 169 -8.08 -25.04 22.42
N GLU A 170 -8.14 -25.28 21.12
CA GLU A 170 -8.36 -26.60 20.54
C GLU A 170 -7.23 -27.57 20.92
N ALA A 171 -5.98 -27.15 20.70
CA ALA A 171 -4.80 -27.95 20.98
C ALA A 171 -4.71 -28.33 22.47
N TYR A 172 -5.01 -27.38 23.37
CA TYR A 172 -5.06 -27.66 24.80
C TYR A 172 -6.21 -28.61 25.14
N GLY A 173 -7.43 -28.35 24.64
CA GLY A 173 -8.58 -29.21 24.93
C GLY A 173 -8.36 -30.66 24.50
N TYR A 174 -7.82 -30.88 23.31
CA TYR A 174 -7.48 -32.23 22.82
C TYR A 174 -6.38 -32.89 23.64
N ARG A 175 -5.34 -32.15 24.02
CA ARG A 175 -4.28 -32.69 24.90
C ARG A 175 -4.77 -32.94 26.31
N HIS A 176 -5.63 -32.10 26.88
CA HIS A 176 -6.16 -32.28 28.23
C HIS A 176 -6.92 -33.60 28.36
N HIS A 177 -7.67 -33.99 27.32
CA HIS A 177 -8.33 -35.30 27.26
C HIS A 177 -7.37 -36.48 26.96
N GLY A 178 -6.03 -36.27 26.98
CA GLY A 178 -5.03 -37.32 26.71
C GLY A 178 -3.62 -37.12 27.30
N GLN A 179 -3.38 -36.11 28.15
CA GLN A 179 -2.09 -35.80 28.80
C GLN A 179 -2.29 -34.96 30.08
N ASN A 180 -1.26 -34.94 30.93
CA ASN A 180 -1.22 -34.12 32.15
C ASN A 180 -0.60 -32.75 31.86
N SER A 181 -1.36 -31.69 32.12
CA SER A 181 -0.86 -30.31 32.25
C SER A 181 -0.51 -30.07 33.73
N VAL A 182 0.53 -29.27 34.00
CA VAL A 182 0.81 -28.79 35.37
C VAL A 182 -0.19 -27.71 35.82
N TRP A 183 -0.96 -27.17 34.89
CA TRP A 183 -2.01 -26.17 35.13
C TRP A 183 -3.40 -26.79 34.99
N GLU A 184 -4.26 -26.51 35.95
CA GLU A 184 -5.67 -26.92 35.92
C GLU A 184 -6.41 -26.23 34.76
N PRO A 185 -7.39 -26.90 34.12
CA PRO A 185 -8.10 -26.34 32.97
C PRO A 185 -8.74 -24.96 33.16
N PRO A 186 -9.33 -24.62 34.33
CA PRO A 186 -9.83 -23.27 34.57
C PRO A 186 -8.75 -22.19 34.47
N HIS A 187 -7.50 -22.49 34.86
CA HIS A 187 -6.38 -21.55 34.73
C HIS A 187 -6.05 -21.29 33.26
N VAL A 188 -6.05 -22.34 32.44
CA VAL A 188 -5.80 -22.20 31.00
C VAL A 188 -6.92 -21.44 30.31
N ALA A 189 -8.19 -21.68 30.69
CA ALA A 189 -9.33 -20.91 30.20
C ALA A 189 -9.20 -19.41 30.54
N HIS A 190 -8.79 -19.10 31.78
CA HIS A 190 -8.51 -17.73 32.19
C HIS A 190 -7.39 -17.08 31.36
N CYS A 191 -6.26 -17.76 31.15
CA CYS A 191 -5.16 -17.24 30.33
C CYS A 191 -5.59 -16.99 28.87
N LEU A 192 -6.35 -17.90 28.28
CA LEU A 192 -6.85 -17.74 26.92
C LEU A 192 -7.86 -16.58 26.82
N ASN A 193 -8.68 -16.34 27.86
CA ASN A 193 -9.52 -15.13 27.94
C ASN A 193 -8.67 -13.86 27.98
N SER A 194 -7.59 -13.81 28.77
CA SER A 194 -6.71 -12.64 28.80
C SER A 194 -6.08 -12.34 27.44
N LEU A 195 -5.70 -13.38 26.68
CA LEU A 195 -5.23 -13.20 25.30
C LEU A 195 -6.35 -12.70 24.37
N ARG A 196 -7.54 -13.30 24.45
CA ARG A 196 -8.72 -12.89 23.67
C ARG A 196 -9.14 -11.45 23.98
N GLU A 197 -9.09 -11.04 25.24
CA GLU A 197 -9.32 -9.67 25.71
C GLU A 197 -8.30 -8.71 25.12
N ALA A 198 -7.01 -9.05 25.14
CA ALA A 198 -5.97 -8.23 24.53
C ALA A 198 -6.19 -8.07 23.02
N VAL A 199 -6.52 -9.16 22.31
CA VAL A 199 -6.80 -9.12 20.86
C VAL A 199 -8.05 -8.28 20.56
N SER A 200 -9.11 -8.43 21.36
CA SER A 200 -10.37 -7.70 21.18
C SER A 200 -10.24 -6.22 21.53
N CYS A 201 -9.47 -5.89 22.57
CA CYS A 201 -9.15 -4.51 22.95
C CYS A 201 -8.26 -3.84 21.91
N PHE A 202 -7.28 -4.59 21.37
CA PHE A 202 -6.36 -4.05 20.39
C PHE A 202 -7.00 -3.89 19.00
N ALA A 203 -7.94 -4.78 18.65
CA ALA A 203 -8.72 -4.76 17.42
C ALA A 203 -7.87 -4.46 16.17
N ASP A 204 -6.71 -5.13 16.06
CA ASP A 204 -5.69 -4.79 15.06
C ASP A 204 -6.23 -4.86 13.62
N ALA A 205 -6.42 -3.69 13.03
CA ALA A 205 -6.97 -3.51 11.70
C ALA A 205 -5.89 -3.67 10.60
N SER A 206 -4.63 -3.87 10.95
CA SER A 206 -3.56 -4.11 9.98
C SER A 206 -3.86 -5.34 9.12
N VAL A 207 -3.49 -5.29 7.85
CA VAL A 207 -3.69 -6.42 6.94
C VAL A 207 -2.58 -7.47 7.08
N VAL A 208 -2.95 -8.75 7.02
CA VAL A 208 -2.02 -9.89 7.00
C VAL A 208 -2.34 -10.92 5.94
N SER A 209 -1.31 -11.52 5.33
CA SER A 209 -1.48 -12.58 4.34
C SER A 209 -0.32 -13.57 4.36
N PHE A 210 -0.43 -14.64 3.56
CA PHE A 210 0.73 -15.41 3.14
C PHE A 210 1.60 -14.56 2.21
N LEU A 211 2.91 -14.63 2.41
CA LEU A 211 3.90 -14.09 1.49
C LEU A 211 4.58 -15.26 0.74
N PRO A 212 4.98 -15.07 -0.53
CA PRO A 212 5.86 -16.03 -1.20
C PRO A 212 7.11 -16.28 -0.33
N ASP A 213 7.50 -17.55 -0.21
CA ASP A 213 8.65 -18.01 0.58
C ASP A 213 8.49 -17.96 2.12
N ASN A 214 7.28 -17.72 2.64
CA ASN A 214 6.96 -17.86 4.07
C ASN A 214 5.93 -18.97 4.32
N ASP A 215 6.08 -19.68 5.45
CA ASP A 215 5.26 -20.84 5.79
C ASP A 215 3.94 -20.47 6.49
N HIS A 216 3.84 -19.27 7.06
CA HIS A 216 2.68 -18.84 7.85
C HIS A 216 2.15 -17.44 7.48
N ILE A 217 0.88 -17.20 7.80
CA ILE A 217 0.22 -15.90 7.57
C ILE A 217 0.90 -14.83 8.44
N GLY A 218 1.22 -13.69 7.82
CA GLY A 218 1.78 -12.54 8.52
C GLY A 218 3.29 -12.62 8.79
N ASP A 219 3.93 -13.76 8.52
CA ASP A 219 5.39 -13.88 8.55
C ASP A 219 6.02 -12.92 7.52
N GLY A 220 7.11 -12.27 7.92
CA GLY A 220 7.79 -11.26 7.09
C GLY A 220 7.12 -9.88 7.06
N GLN A 221 6.01 -9.68 7.77
CA GLN A 221 5.28 -8.41 7.82
C GLN A 221 5.50 -7.68 9.15
N GLN A 222 5.82 -6.38 9.10
CA GLN A 222 6.06 -5.57 10.30
C GLN A 222 4.76 -5.22 11.05
N PHE A 223 4.95 -4.95 12.35
CA PHE A 223 3.90 -4.48 13.25
C PHE A 223 4.19 -3.04 13.68
N ARG A 224 3.14 -2.31 14.04
CA ARG A 224 3.28 -1.10 14.86
C ARG A 224 3.21 -1.51 16.33
N CYS A 225 4.30 -1.30 17.07
CA CYS A 225 4.41 -1.73 18.46
C CYS A 225 4.77 -0.56 19.39
N ARG A 226 4.38 -0.68 20.66
CA ARG A 226 5.00 0.10 21.74
C ARG A 226 6.38 -0.49 22.06
N ASN A 227 7.24 0.31 22.68
CA ASN A 227 8.57 -0.15 23.11
C ASN A 227 8.43 -1.12 24.31
N PHE A 228 8.40 -2.43 24.01
CA PHE A 228 8.27 -3.47 25.03
C PHE A 228 9.48 -3.51 25.97
N SER A 229 10.70 -3.29 25.47
CA SER A 229 11.91 -3.27 26.30
C SER A 229 11.86 -2.16 27.34
N ALA A 230 11.37 -0.97 26.97
CA ALA A 230 11.18 0.12 27.91
C ALA A 230 10.11 -0.20 28.98
N LEU A 231 9.01 -0.84 28.59
CA LEU A 231 7.98 -1.30 29.55
C LEU A 231 8.56 -2.34 30.52
N ARG A 232 9.31 -3.32 30.01
CA ARG A 232 9.96 -4.34 30.82
C ARG A 232 10.96 -3.73 31.79
N GLN A 233 11.82 -2.84 31.31
CA GLN A 233 12.79 -2.13 32.14
C GLN A 233 12.09 -1.37 33.28
N TRP A 234 11.04 -0.62 32.97
CA TRP A 234 10.25 0.08 33.99
C TRP A 234 9.64 -0.89 35.01
N ALA A 235 9.16 -2.05 34.58
CA ALA A 235 8.61 -3.07 35.47
C ALA A 235 9.69 -3.67 36.39
N ASP A 236 10.84 -4.05 35.84
CA ASP A 236 11.98 -4.59 36.59
C ASP A 236 12.50 -3.57 37.63
N GLU A 237 12.50 -2.27 37.30
CA GLU A 237 12.88 -1.18 38.22
C GLU A 237 11.81 -0.88 39.29
N SER A 238 10.53 -1.06 38.96
CA SER A 238 9.40 -0.72 39.85
C SER A 238 8.98 -1.86 40.78
N PHE A 239 9.24 -3.11 40.41
CA PHE A 239 8.84 -4.31 41.13
C PHE A 239 10.04 -5.27 41.33
N PRO A 240 11.00 -4.93 42.24
CA PRO A 240 12.20 -5.73 42.49
C PRO A 240 11.95 -7.06 43.21
#